data_AF-M7MW77-F1
#
_entry.id   AF-M7MW77-F1
#
_cell.length_a   1.000
_cell.length_b   1.000
_cell.length_c   1.000
_cell.angle_alpha   90.00
_cell.angle_beta   90.00
_cell.angle_gamma   90.00
#
_symmetry.space_group_name_H-M   'P 1'
#
loop_
_entity.id
_entity.type
_entity.pdbx_description
1 polymer ?
#
loop_
_entity_poly.entity_id
_entity_poly.type
_entity_poly.pdbx_seq_one_letter_code
_entity_poly.pdbx_strand_id
1 'polypeptide(L)'
;MLEFMEVEFELDIEEINARWEALSGADTWSQMIIKETSETVELLTATPATGQYHLDSNGALVFGRAAVDWHMLQNESEAFFLRIYGPGDYRWKGGDLGILVTKGRLQVRRNGSPQLSIRAKHFIDSIRAGFTGLQVDGGVQHELPAFAGIGVKTRW
;
A
#
# COMPACT_ATOMS: atom_id res chain seq x y z
N MET A 1 4.32 -2.71 -37.04
CA MET A 1 5.56 -1.93 -37.11
C MET A 1 5.66 -1.36 -38.51
N LEU A 2 5.19 -0.11 -38.71
CA LEU A 2 4.98 0.48 -40.04
C LEU A 2 6.31 0.73 -40.79
N GLU A 3 7.42 0.84 -40.06
CA GLU A 3 8.79 0.95 -40.58
C GLU A 3 9.26 -0.24 -41.43
N PHE A 4 8.60 -1.40 -41.37
CA PHE A 4 8.91 -2.58 -42.20
C PHE A 4 7.97 -2.75 -43.41
N MET A 5 7.04 -1.82 -43.62
CA MET A 5 6.04 -1.90 -44.68
C MET A 5 6.36 -1.01 -45.89
N GLU A 6 7.58 -0.46 -45.98
CA GLU A 6 8.00 0.49 -47.04
C GLU A 6 7.05 1.69 -47.22
N VAL A 7 6.31 2.05 -46.16
CA VAL A 7 5.44 3.22 -46.14
C VAL A 7 6.20 4.39 -45.53
N GLU A 8 6.27 5.52 -46.23
CA GLU A 8 6.73 6.78 -45.64
C GLU A 8 5.80 7.15 -44.48
N PHE A 9 6.36 7.24 -43.28
CA PHE A 9 5.64 7.74 -42.11
C PHE A 9 6.44 8.88 -41.48
N GLU A 10 5.73 9.93 -41.12
CA GLU A 10 6.27 11.05 -40.35
C GLU A 10 5.73 10.94 -38.93
N LEU A 11 6.63 10.95 -37.93
CA LEU A 11 6.26 10.81 -36.53
C LEU A 11 6.13 12.21 -35.91
N ASP A 12 4.90 12.64 -35.65
CA ASP A 12 4.65 13.87 -34.92
C ASP A 12 4.87 13.64 -33.41
N ILE A 13 6.04 14.04 -32.94
CA ILE A 13 6.44 13.90 -31.53
C ILE A 13 5.58 14.81 -30.64
N GLU A 14 5.16 15.98 -31.13
CA GLU A 14 4.34 16.93 -30.36
C GLU A 14 2.91 16.40 -30.19
N GLU A 15 2.30 15.85 -31.24
CA GLU A 15 0.99 15.20 -31.17
C GLU A 15 1.01 14.02 -30.20
N ILE A 16 2.06 13.17 -30.29
CA ILE A 16 2.22 12.02 -29.40
C ILE A 16 2.35 12.48 -27.95
N ASN A 17 3.19 13.48 -27.68
CA ASN A 17 3.35 14.01 -26.33
C ASN A 17 2.07 14.64 -25.81
N ALA A 18 1.36 15.44 -26.61
CA ALA A 18 0.08 16.04 -26.22
C ALA A 18 -0.98 14.98 -25.90
N ARG A 19 -1.05 13.90 -26.70
CA ARG A 19 -1.96 12.78 -26.46
C ARG A 19 -1.56 12.00 -25.21
N TRP A 20 -0.26 11.78 -24.98
CA TRP A 20 0.26 11.13 -23.78
C TRP A 20 0.03 11.97 -22.53
N GLU A 21 0.18 13.29 -22.58
CA GLU A 21 -0.15 14.20 -21.47
C GLU A 21 -1.65 14.16 -21.14
N ALA A 22 -2.51 14.19 -22.16
CA ALA A 22 -3.95 14.08 -21.97
C ALA A 22 -4.36 12.73 -21.33
N LEU A 23 -3.70 11.64 -21.71
CA LEU A 23 -3.94 10.30 -21.15
C LEU A 23 -3.29 10.09 -19.78
N SER A 24 -2.10 10.63 -19.54
CA SER A 24 -1.37 10.48 -18.27
C SER A 24 -1.91 11.38 -17.16
N GLY A 25 -2.49 12.53 -17.50
CA GLY A 25 -3.20 13.39 -16.56
C GLY A 25 -4.51 12.80 -16.03
N ALA A 26 -5.06 11.78 -16.68
CA ALA A 26 -6.35 11.18 -16.33
C ALA A 26 -6.29 10.27 -15.10
N ASP A 27 -5.16 9.59 -14.86
CA ASP A 27 -5.03 8.61 -13.78
C ASP A 27 -4.15 9.16 -12.65
N THR A 28 -4.77 9.86 -11.69
CA THR A 28 -4.08 10.22 -10.45
C THR A 28 -4.03 9.01 -9.53
N TRP A 29 -2.83 8.63 -9.08
CA TRP A 29 -2.63 7.56 -8.11
C TRP A 29 -2.16 8.12 -6.76
N SER A 30 -2.53 7.43 -5.68
CA SER A 30 -2.00 7.69 -4.34
C SER A 30 -1.47 6.41 -3.73
N GLN A 31 -0.37 6.55 -2.99
CA GLN A 31 0.18 5.52 -2.11
C GLN A 31 0.19 6.05 -0.68
N MET A 32 -0.11 5.17 0.28
CA MET A 32 -0.06 5.47 1.70
C MET A 32 0.60 4.32 2.47
N ILE A 33 1.50 4.67 3.38
CA ILE A 33 2.08 3.73 4.34
C ILE A 33 1.27 3.82 5.63
N ILE A 34 0.71 2.70 6.07
CA ILE A 34 -0.11 2.63 7.29
C ILE A 34 0.77 2.13 8.43
N LYS A 35 0.97 2.98 9.44
CA LYS A 35 1.76 2.67 10.63
C LYS A 35 0.88 2.16 11.77
N GLU A 36 1.45 1.38 12.68
CA GLU A 36 0.89 1.17 14.01
C GLU A 36 1.14 2.43 14.85
N THR A 37 0.09 2.90 15.54
CA THR A 37 0.14 4.13 16.35
C THR A 37 -0.14 3.89 17.83
N SER A 38 -0.65 2.72 18.19
CA SER A 38 -0.81 2.29 19.59
C SER A 38 0.55 2.02 20.23
N GLU A 39 0.68 2.30 21.53
CA GLU A 39 1.90 2.04 22.34
C GLU A 39 2.11 0.54 22.63
N THR A 40 1.15 -0.29 22.28
CA THR A 40 1.09 -1.72 22.61
C THR A 40 2.03 -2.56 21.76
N VAL A 41 2.62 -3.60 22.36
CA VAL A 41 3.33 -4.65 21.64
C VAL A 41 2.45 -5.91 21.62
N GLU A 42 2.16 -6.44 20.44
CA GLU A 42 1.26 -7.58 20.30
C GLU A 42 1.80 -8.61 19.29
N LEU A 43 1.61 -9.88 19.60
CA LEU A 43 1.78 -10.99 18.65
C LEU A 43 0.52 -11.06 17.77
N LEU A 44 0.68 -10.88 16.46
CA LEU A 44 -0.44 -10.86 15.52
C LEU A 44 -1.02 -12.27 15.34
N THR A 45 -2.33 -12.39 15.53
CA THR A 45 -3.09 -13.64 15.35
C THR A 45 -3.87 -13.65 14.04
N ALA A 46 -4.28 -12.48 13.55
CA ALA A 46 -4.86 -12.30 12.22
C ALA A 46 -4.46 -10.94 11.65
N THR A 47 -4.31 -10.89 10.34
CA THR A 47 -3.90 -9.69 9.60
C THR A 47 -4.62 -9.63 8.26
N PRO A 48 -4.89 -8.42 7.72
CA PRO A 48 -5.52 -8.28 6.41
C PRO A 48 -4.65 -8.92 5.32
N ALA A 49 -5.25 -9.69 4.42
CA ALA A 49 -4.51 -10.35 3.34
C ALA A 49 -3.93 -9.35 2.33
N THR A 50 -2.79 -9.66 1.74
CA THR A 50 -2.28 -8.90 0.58
C THR A 50 -3.20 -9.13 -0.63
N GLY A 51 -3.60 -8.06 -1.31
CA GLY A 51 -4.38 -8.16 -2.53
C GLY A 51 -5.30 -6.97 -2.78
N GLN A 52 -6.31 -7.21 -3.61
CA GLN A 52 -7.29 -6.22 -4.02
C GLN A 52 -8.47 -6.18 -3.05
N TYR A 53 -8.87 -4.97 -2.69
CA TYR A 53 -10.01 -4.63 -1.86
C TYR A 53 -10.94 -3.67 -2.62
N HIS A 54 -12.20 -3.65 -2.24
CA HIS A 54 -13.18 -2.68 -2.74
C HIS A 54 -14.07 -2.19 -1.60
N LEU A 55 -14.56 -0.96 -1.71
CA LEU A 55 -15.60 -0.44 -0.83
C LEU A 55 -16.97 -0.94 -1.32
N ASP A 56 -17.73 -1.58 -0.44
CA ASP A 56 -19.10 -2.00 -0.75
C ASP A 56 -20.10 -0.83 -0.63
N SER A 57 -21.38 -1.09 -0.89
CA SER A 57 -22.44 -0.07 -0.81
C SER A 57 -22.68 0.49 0.61
N ASN A 58 -22.25 -0.25 1.63
CA ASN A 58 -22.33 0.17 3.03
C ASN A 58 -21.06 0.90 3.48
N GLY A 59 -20.07 1.03 2.58
CA GLY A 59 -18.77 1.62 2.85
C GLY A 59 -17.78 0.66 3.50
N ALA A 60 -18.09 -0.63 3.69
CA ALA A 60 -17.13 -1.57 4.25
C ALA A 60 -16.02 -1.88 3.24
N LEU A 61 -14.76 -1.96 3.71
CA LEU A 61 -13.64 -2.38 2.87
C LEU A 61 -13.57 -3.91 2.82
N VAL A 62 -13.93 -4.48 1.68
CA VAL A 62 -14.07 -5.93 1.48
C VAL A 62 -12.89 -6.47 0.67
N PHE A 63 -12.29 -7.55 1.16
CA PHE A 63 -11.27 -8.28 0.40
C PHE A 63 -11.90 -8.95 -0.82
N GLY A 64 -11.38 -8.65 -2.01
CA GLY A 64 -11.85 -9.23 -3.27
C GLY A 64 -11.04 -10.46 -3.65
N ARG A 65 -9.73 -10.29 -3.86
CA ARG A 65 -8.84 -11.38 -4.29
C ARG A 65 -7.40 -11.13 -3.89
N ALA A 66 -6.65 -12.22 -3.77
CA ALA A 66 -5.19 -12.14 -3.71
C ALA A 66 -4.66 -11.56 -5.02
N ALA A 67 -3.69 -10.65 -4.90
CA ALA A 67 -3.01 -10.03 -6.02
C ALA A 67 -1.58 -9.67 -5.61
N VAL A 68 -0.69 -9.59 -6.59
CA VAL A 68 0.72 -9.19 -6.40
C VAL A 68 1.02 -7.80 -6.97
N ASP A 69 0.02 -7.18 -7.61
CA ASP A 69 0.16 -5.93 -8.35
C ASP A 69 -1.14 -5.10 -8.28
N TRP A 70 -1.02 -3.78 -8.38
CA TRP A 70 -2.08 -2.79 -8.25
C TRP A 70 -2.59 -2.25 -9.59
N HIS A 71 -1.95 -2.53 -10.73
CA HIS A 71 -2.38 -1.99 -12.04
C HIS A 71 -3.79 -2.43 -12.45
N MET A 72 -4.35 -3.45 -11.80
CA MET A 72 -5.72 -3.94 -12.05
C MET A 72 -6.81 -3.10 -11.40
N LEU A 73 -6.48 -2.08 -10.60
CA LEU A 73 -7.47 -1.21 -9.95
C LEU A 73 -8.19 -0.34 -11.00
N GLN A 74 -9.51 -0.41 -11.02
CA GLN A 74 -10.31 0.24 -12.07
C GLN A 74 -10.75 1.66 -11.70
N ASN A 75 -11.04 1.89 -10.44
CA ASN A 75 -11.69 3.12 -9.98
C ASN A 75 -11.31 3.47 -8.53
N GLU A 76 -11.83 4.60 -8.05
CA GLU A 76 -11.53 5.18 -6.74
C GLU A 76 -12.12 4.41 -5.54
N SER A 77 -13.03 3.45 -5.77
CA SER A 77 -13.59 2.59 -4.73
C SER A 77 -12.74 1.34 -4.46
N GLU A 78 -11.75 1.07 -5.31
CA GLU A 78 -10.86 -0.08 -5.18
C GLU A 78 -9.49 0.33 -4.62
N ALA A 79 -8.90 -0.57 -3.84
CA ALA A 79 -7.56 -0.39 -3.30
C ALA A 79 -6.76 -1.70 -3.38
N PHE A 80 -5.45 -1.58 -3.46
CA PHE A 80 -4.52 -2.68 -3.29
C PHE A 80 -3.82 -2.50 -1.95
N PHE A 81 -3.76 -3.56 -1.15
CA PHE A 81 -3.03 -3.55 0.11
C PHE A 81 -1.92 -4.59 0.06
N LEU A 82 -0.70 -4.15 0.37
CA LEU A 82 0.48 -4.98 0.59
C LEU A 82 0.76 -5.04 2.09
N ARG A 83 0.53 -6.21 2.67
CA ARG A 83 0.82 -6.48 4.07
C ARG A 83 2.33 -6.60 4.31
N ILE A 84 2.82 -6.00 5.39
CA ILE A 84 4.22 -6.15 5.84
C ILE A 84 4.36 -7.25 6.90
N TYR A 85 3.47 -7.28 7.90
CA TYR A 85 3.49 -8.29 8.98
C TYR A 85 2.33 -9.27 8.87
N GLY A 86 2.63 -10.57 8.93
CA GLY A 86 1.66 -11.67 8.94
C GLY A 86 1.30 -12.16 10.34
N PRO A 87 0.37 -13.15 10.46
CA PRO A 87 0.16 -13.85 11.72
C PRO A 87 1.45 -14.51 12.19
N GLY A 88 1.77 -14.39 13.48
CA GLY A 88 3.03 -14.85 14.08
C GLY A 88 4.11 -13.76 14.18
N ASP A 89 3.96 -12.64 13.47
CA ASP A 89 4.83 -11.48 13.63
C ASP A 89 4.34 -10.58 14.78
N TYR A 90 5.19 -9.65 15.22
CA TYR A 90 4.85 -8.66 16.23
C TYR A 90 4.51 -7.31 15.60
N ARG A 91 3.56 -6.59 16.19
CA ARG A 91 3.34 -5.15 15.94
C ARG A 91 3.77 -4.33 17.15
N TRP A 92 4.26 -3.13 16.89
CA TRP A 92 4.67 -2.15 17.90
C TRP A 92 4.50 -0.73 17.36
N LYS A 93 4.46 0.26 18.25
CA LYS A 93 4.34 1.67 17.85
C LYS A 93 5.38 2.08 16.81
N GLY A 94 4.89 2.66 15.72
CA GLY A 94 5.72 3.17 14.63
C GLY A 94 6.10 2.13 13.57
N GLY A 95 5.83 0.84 13.81
CA GLY A 95 6.00 -0.22 12.82
C GLY A 95 5.08 -0.02 11.62
N ASP A 96 5.57 -0.34 10.43
CA ASP A 96 4.79 -0.27 9.18
C ASP A 96 3.91 -1.52 9.04
N LEU A 97 2.59 -1.36 9.11
CA LEU A 97 1.63 -2.46 8.99
C LEU A 97 1.45 -2.90 7.52
N GLY A 98 1.52 -1.94 6.60
CA GLY A 98 1.41 -2.22 5.18
C GLY A 98 1.34 -0.96 4.32
N ILE A 99 1.30 -1.19 3.02
CA ILE A 99 1.24 -0.16 1.98
C ILE A 99 -0.12 -0.30 1.27
N LEU A 100 -0.83 0.81 1.13
CA LEU A 100 -2.08 0.88 0.37
C LEU A 100 -1.88 1.74 -0.87
N VAL A 101 -2.33 1.22 -2.02
CA VAL A 101 -2.32 1.90 -3.32
C VAL A 101 -3.77 2.02 -3.80
N THR A 102 -4.15 3.19 -4.32
CA THR A 102 -5.50 3.45 -4.84
C THR A 102 -5.45 4.51 -5.93
N LYS A 103 -6.45 4.50 -6.82
CA LYS A 103 -6.73 5.62 -7.71
C LYS A 103 -7.34 6.79 -6.93
N GLY A 104 -7.08 8.01 -7.39
CA GLY A 104 -7.53 9.28 -6.81
C GLY A 104 -6.60 9.86 -5.74
N ARG A 105 -6.82 11.13 -5.38
CA ARG A 105 -6.04 11.82 -4.33
C ARG A 105 -6.52 11.40 -2.93
N LEU A 106 -5.57 11.09 -2.05
CA LEU A 106 -5.83 10.83 -0.63
C LEU A 106 -5.65 12.04 0.28
N GLN A 107 -5.05 13.13 -0.22
CA GLN A 107 -4.92 14.40 0.50
C GLN A 107 -5.75 15.49 -0.18
N VAL A 108 -6.37 16.34 0.65
CA VAL A 108 -7.15 17.51 0.24
C VAL A 108 -6.59 18.75 0.93
N ARG A 109 -6.74 19.93 0.28
CA ARG A 109 -6.43 21.20 0.95
C ARG A 109 -7.64 21.69 1.72
N ARG A 110 -7.46 21.94 3.01
CA ARG A 110 -8.47 22.54 3.89
C ARG A 110 -7.81 23.60 4.75
N ASN A 111 -8.38 24.81 4.78
CA ASN A 111 -7.85 25.94 5.54
C ASN A 111 -6.35 26.20 5.27
N GLY A 112 -5.92 26.13 4.02
CA GLY A 112 -4.53 26.38 3.62
C GLY A 112 -3.52 25.26 3.94
N SER A 113 -3.94 24.16 4.59
CA SER A 113 -3.07 23.04 4.96
C SER A 113 -3.47 21.74 4.25
N PRO A 114 -2.51 20.84 3.93
CA PRO A 114 -2.83 19.51 3.43
C PRO A 114 -3.40 18.65 4.58
N GLN A 115 -4.53 18.01 4.32
CA GLN A 115 -5.18 17.09 5.26
C GLN A 115 -5.57 15.80 4.56
N LEU A 116 -5.66 14.70 5.32
CA LEU A 116 -6.19 13.45 4.80
C LEU A 116 -7.67 13.60 4.40
N SER A 117 -8.02 13.09 3.23
CA SER A 117 -9.41 12.95 2.78
C SER A 117 -10.18 12.00 3.69
N ILE A 118 -11.52 12.08 3.64
CA ILE A 118 -12.41 11.16 4.38
C ILE A 118 -12.11 9.70 3.98
N ARG A 119 -11.94 9.45 2.68
CA ARG A 119 -11.60 8.13 2.13
C ARG A 119 -10.25 7.62 2.64
N ALA A 120 -9.22 8.48 2.72
CA ALA A 120 -7.92 8.09 3.27
C ALA A 120 -8.03 7.61 4.73
N LYS A 121 -8.77 8.35 5.56
CA LYS A 121 -9.02 7.97 6.96
C LYS A 121 -9.79 6.66 7.03
N HIS A 122 -10.83 6.53 6.21
CA HIS A 122 -11.63 5.32 6.13
C HIS A 122 -10.79 4.08 5.76
N PHE A 123 -9.87 4.19 4.79
CA PHE A 123 -8.94 3.12 4.46
C PHE A 123 -8.00 2.77 5.63
N ILE A 124 -7.44 3.77 6.32
CA ILE A 124 -6.58 3.56 7.50
C ILE A 124 -7.33 2.76 8.57
N ASP A 125 -8.53 3.22 8.91
CA ASP A 125 -9.34 2.63 9.98
C ASP A 125 -9.77 1.21 9.62
N SER A 126 -10.21 0.99 8.38
CA SER A 126 -10.63 -0.33 7.88
C SER A 126 -9.49 -1.34 7.88
N ILE A 127 -8.31 -0.96 7.38
CA ILE A 127 -7.15 -1.85 7.35
C ILE A 127 -6.68 -2.17 8.77
N ARG A 128 -6.57 -1.16 9.65
CA ARG A 128 -6.17 -1.36 11.05
C ARG A 128 -7.13 -2.26 11.81
N ALA A 129 -8.44 -2.15 11.56
CA ALA A 129 -9.46 -3.00 12.18
C ALA A 129 -9.31 -4.50 11.83
N GLY A 130 -8.64 -4.84 10.71
CA GLY A 130 -8.36 -6.22 10.33
C GLY A 130 -7.14 -6.84 11.02
N PHE A 131 -6.39 -6.08 11.84
CA PHE A 131 -5.31 -6.62 12.66
C PHE A 131 -5.82 -7.01 14.05
N THR A 132 -5.65 -8.28 14.41
CA THR A 132 -5.88 -8.78 15.76
C THR A 132 -4.61 -9.36 16.33
N GLY A 133 -4.38 -9.18 17.63
CA GLY A 133 -3.19 -9.68 18.29
C GLY A 133 -3.42 -9.98 19.76
N LEU A 134 -2.48 -10.73 20.34
CA LEU A 134 -2.39 -10.97 21.77
C LEU A 134 -1.34 -10.03 22.35
N GLN A 135 -1.69 -9.30 23.41
CA GLN A 135 -0.74 -8.44 24.10
C GLN A 135 0.39 -9.26 24.68
N VAL A 136 1.60 -8.74 24.50
CA VAL A 136 2.81 -9.33 25.05
C VAL A 136 3.19 -8.49 26.25
N ASP A 137 2.94 -9.00 27.45
CA ASP A 137 3.48 -8.38 28.65
C ASP A 137 5.01 -8.40 28.56
N GLY A 138 5.66 -7.26 28.83
CA GLY A 138 7.12 -7.07 28.71
C GLY A 138 7.98 -7.91 29.67
N GLY A 139 7.46 -9.02 30.20
CA GLY A 139 8.07 -9.89 31.19
C GLY A 139 8.81 -11.10 30.64
N VAL A 140 8.85 -11.35 29.33
CA VAL A 140 9.65 -12.45 28.77
C VAL A 140 10.75 -11.88 27.88
N GLN A 141 11.93 -11.71 28.48
CA GLN A 141 13.19 -11.67 27.74
C GLN A 141 13.33 -13.03 27.03
N HIS A 142 12.93 -13.10 25.76
CA HIS A 142 13.35 -14.20 24.93
C HIS A 142 14.80 -13.93 24.54
N GLU A 143 15.75 -14.57 25.23
CA GLU A 143 17.12 -14.66 24.73
C GLU A 143 17.03 -15.27 23.33
N LEU A 144 17.24 -14.44 22.31
CA LEU A 144 17.46 -14.93 20.95
C LEU A 144 18.64 -15.91 21.04
N PRO A 145 18.49 -17.18 20.61
CA PRO A 145 19.63 -18.06 20.56
C PRO A 145 20.68 -17.36 19.70
N ALA A 146 21.89 -17.22 20.24
CA ALA A 146 22.98 -16.57 19.56
C ALA A 146 23.11 -17.18 18.16
N PHE A 147 22.74 -16.41 17.13
CA PHE A 147 23.02 -16.81 15.77
C PHE A 147 24.55 -16.91 15.67
N ALA A 148 25.06 -18.13 15.57
CA ALA A 148 26.43 -18.39 15.17
C ALA A 148 26.58 -18.04 13.68
N GLY A 149 26.46 -16.74 13.37
CA GLY A 149 26.74 -16.19 12.07
C GLY A 149 28.25 -16.22 11.85
N ILE A 150 28.69 -17.08 10.93
CA ILE A 150 30.05 -17.07 10.39
C ILE A 150 30.31 -15.66 9.86
N GLY A 151 31.19 -14.92 10.53
CA GLY A 151 31.52 -13.55 10.18
C GLY A 151 32.16 -13.48 8.81
N VAL A 152 31.46 -12.88 7.85
CA VAL A 152 32.09 -12.35 6.65
C VAL A 152 32.28 -10.86 6.85
N LYS A 153 33.50 -10.47 7.23
CA LYS A 153 33.92 -9.06 7.19
C LYS A 153 33.94 -8.62 5.74
N THR A 154 33.04 -7.72 5.36
CA THR A 154 33.23 -6.93 4.13
C THR A 154 33.42 -5.48 4.53
N ARG A 155 34.62 -4.98 4.24
CA ARG A 155 35.07 -3.62 4.47
C ARG A 155 34.72 -2.82 3.22
N TRP A 156 33.95 -1.74 3.39
CA TRP A 156 33.99 -0.56 2.54
C TRP A 156 33.87 0.65 3.46
#